data_AF-A0A2M9J1N4-F1
#
_entry.id   AF-A0A2M9J1N4-F1
#
_cell.length_a   1.000
_cell.length_b   1.000
_cell.length_c   1.000
_cell.angle_alpha   90.00
_cell.angle_beta   90.00
_cell.angle_gamma   90.00
#
_symmetry.space_group_name_H-M   'P 1'
#
loop_
_entity.id
_entity.type
_entity.pdbx_description
1 polymer ?
#
loop_
_entity_poly.entity_id
_entity_poly.type
_entity_poly.pdbx_seq_one_letter_code
_entity_poly.pdbx_strand_id
1 'polypeptide(L)'
;MGFIKGAKSDAIGQQAARAIAEGRRVFACRVNEGGWNDNWGGSLSGVAEQIEAVETQGWRLDKASFLPGKGQNVSAFLIFRRGV
;
A
#
# COMPACT_ATOMS: atom_id res chain seq x y z
N MET A 1 0.59 4.92 -19.22
CA MET A 1 0.04 3.88 -18.31
C MET A 1 0.07 4.37 -16.85
N GLY A 2 -0.69 5.42 -16.51
CA GLY A 2 -0.75 6.00 -15.15
C GLY A 2 -2.13 5.89 -14.46
N PHE A 3 -3.19 5.62 -15.22
CA PHE A 3 -4.56 5.64 -14.71
C PHE A 3 -4.92 4.46 -13.77
N ILE A 4 -4.38 3.26 -14.03
CA ILE A 4 -4.66 2.08 -13.17
C ILE A 4 -3.93 2.18 -11.82
N LYS A 5 -2.73 2.80 -11.81
CA LYS A 5 -1.99 3.05 -10.57
C LYS A 5 -2.73 4.06 -9.68
N GLY A 6 -3.11 5.20 -10.24
CA GLY A 6 -3.90 6.22 -9.52
C GLY A 6 -5.18 5.67 -8.90
N ALA A 7 -5.94 4.85 -9.63
CA ALA A 7 -7.19 4.28 -9.11
C ALA A 7 -7.00 3.38 -7.87
N LYS A 8 -5.88 2.64 -7.77
CA LYS A 8 -5.57 1.83 -6.57
C LYS A 8 -5.14 2.71 -5.39
N SER A 9 -4.32 3.73 -5.67
CA SER A 9 -3.86 4.72 -4.69
C SER A 9 -5.04 5.50 -4.09
N ASP A 10 -5.97 5.95 -4.93
CA ASP A 10 -7.15 6.68 -4.49
C ASP A 10 -8.06 5.80 -3.63
N ALA A 11 -8.30 4.56 -4.04
CA ALA A 11 -9.14 3.62 -3.31
C ALA A 11 -8.57 3.30 -1.92
N ILE A 12 -7.25 3.06 -1.81
CA ILE A 12 -6.63 2.74 -0.52
C ILE A 12 -6.56 3.97 0.39
N GLY A 13 -6.34 5.16 -0.17
CA GLY A 13 -6.42 6.43 0.55
C GLY A 13 -7.81 6.68 1.14
N GLN A 14 -8.88 6.43 0.37
CA GLN A 14 -10.26 6.53 0.87
C GLN A 14 -10.56 5.53 1.99
N GLN A 15 -10.07 4.30 1.88
CA GLN A 15 -10.21 3.30 2.95
C GLN A 15 -9.46 3.72 4.22
N ALA A 16 -8.27 4.28 4.08
CA ALA A 16 -7.47 4.80 5.18
C ALA A 16 -8.16 6.00 5.86
N ALA A 17 -8.71 6.95 5.08
CA ALA A 17 -9.49 8.07 5.60
C ALA A 17 -10.72 7.58 6.39
N ARG A 18 -11.46 6.61 5.82
CA ARG A 18 -12.62 6.00 6.49
C ARG A 18 -12.22 5.30 7.79
N ALA A 19 -11.09 4.60 7.83
CA ALA A 19 -10.60 3.96 9.04
C ALA A 19 -10.33 4.98 10.17
N ILE A 20 -9.86 6.19 9.84
CA ILE A 20 -9.71 7.28 10.81
C ILE A 20 -11.06 7.75 11.31
N ALA A 21 -12.01 7.99 10.40
CA ALA A 21 -13.37 8.41 10.73
C ALA A 21 -14.09 7.39 11.63
N GLU A 22 -13.83 6.10 11.44
CA GLU A 22 -14.33 5.01 12.30
C GLU A 22 -13.60 4.92 13.66
N GLY A 23 -12.62 5.79 13.93
CA GLY A 23 -11.88 5.80 15.18
C GLY A 23 -10.84 4.69 15.32
N ARG A 24 -10.45 4.03 14.21
CA ARG A 24 -9.44 2.97 14.25
C ARG A 24 -8.07 3.54 14.62
N ARG A 25 -7.30 2.74 15.35
CA ARG A 25 -5.89 3.02 15.71
C ARG A 25 -4.88 2.27 14.84
N VAL A 26 -5.35 1.25 14.13
CA VAL A 26 -4.55 0.39 13.26
C VAL A 26 -5.29 0.24 11.94
N PHE A 27 -4.56 0.42 10.84
CA PHE A 27 -5.03 0.17 9.49
C PHE A 27 -4.12 -0.87 8.84
N ALA A 28 -4.70 -2.00 8.45
CA ALA A 28 -3.97 -3.07 7.77
C ALA A 28 -4.54 -3.24 6.37
N CYS A 29 -3.66 -3.30 5.37
CA CYS A 29 -4.07 -3.45 3.98
C CYS A 29 -3.11 -4.38 3.22
N ARG A 30 -3.63 -4.92 2.11
CA ARG A 30 -2.85 -5.73 1.18
C ARG A 30 -2.77 -4.98 -0.14
N VAL A 31 -1.55 -4.76 -0.61
CA VAL A 31 -1.27 -4.19 -1.93
C VAL A 31 -0.67 -5.27 -2.83
N ASN A 32 -1.08 -5.28 -4.09
CA ASN A 32 -0.55 -6.22 -5.08
C ASN A 32 -0.02 -5.43 -6.27
N GLU A 33 1.28 -5.61 -6.56
CA GLU A 33 1.94 -5.06 -7.72
C GLU A 33 2.36 -6.21 -8.65
N GLY A 34 1.99 -6.09 -9.92
CA GLY A 34 2.35 -7.07 -10.94
C GLY A 34 3.52 -6.61 -11.80
N GLY A 35 4.22 -7.55 -12.43
CA GLY A 35 5.36 -7.29 -13.30
C GLY A 35 6.70 -7.21 -12.57
N TRP A 36 6.78 -7.78 -11.36
CA TRP A 36 8.04 -7.95 -10.64
C TRP A 36 8.80 -9.16 -11.14
N ASN A 37 10.04 -8.93 -11.56
CA ASN A 37 10.98 -9.98 -11.94
C ASN A 37 11.98 -10.21 -10.81
N ASP A 38 12.09 -11.46 -10.34
CA ASP A 38 12.98 -11.86 -9.24
C ASP A 38 14.47 -11.55 -9.51
N ASN A 39 14.85 -11.35 -10.78
CA ASN A 39 16.19 -10.96 -11.18
C ASN A 39 16.43 -9.44 -11.22
N TRP A 40 15.42 -8.61 -10.93
CA TRP A 40 15.53 -7.14 -10.97
C TRP A 40 15.37 -6.54 -9.57
N GLY A 41 16.43 -5.85 -9.10
CA GLY A 41 16.34 -4.93 -7.97
C GLY A 41 15.88 -3.56 -8.45
N GLY A 42 14.85 -3.00 -7.85
CA GLY A 42 14.30 -1.69 -8.25
C GLY A 42 13.21 -1.20 -7.32
N SER A 43 12.77 0.05 -7.53
CA SER A 43 11.67 0.64 -6.77
C SER A 43 10.32 0.04 -7.18
N LEU A 44 9.55 -0.40 -6.18
CA LEU A 44 8.16 -0.81 -6.35
C LEU A 44 7.25 0.43 -6.41
N SER A 45 7.37 1.22 -7.47
CA SER A 45 6.64 2.51 -7.62
C SER A 45 5.15 2.41 -7.30
N GLY A 46 4.45 1.37 -7.76
CA GLY A 46 3.02 1.19 -7.46
C GLY A 46 2.73 0.90 -5.98
N VAL A 47 3.64 0.24 -5.26
CA VAL A 47 3.52 0.04 -3.80
C VAL A 47 3.85 1.34 -3.06
N ALA A 48 4.88 2.06 -3.50
CA ALA A 48 5.27 3.33 -2.91
C ALA A 48 4.14 4.37 -2.98
N GLU A 49 3.53 4.56 -4.16
CA GLU A 49 2.39 5.48 -4.35
C GLU A 49 1.20 5.14 -3.44
N GLN A 50 0.94 3.85 -3.19
CA GLN A 50 -0.12 3.41 -2.29
C GLN A 50 0.22 3.68 -0.81
N ILE A 51 1.48 3.52 -0.41
CA ILE A 51 1.95 3.87 0.94
C ILE A 51 1.78 5.37 1.16
N GLU A 52 2.28 6.19 0.24
CA GLU A 52 2.17 7.65 0.30
C GLU A 52 0.70 8.10 0.38
N ALA A 53 -0.19 7.51 -0.42
CA ALA A 53 -1.63 7.79 -0.36
C ALA A 53 -2.24 7.49 1.02
N VAL A 54 -1.78 6.46 1.72
CA VAL A 54 -2.23 6.16 3.09
C VAL A 54 -1.61 7.13 4.09
N GLU A 55 -0.33 7.45 3.97
CA GLU A 55 0.37 8.35 4.89
C GLU A 55 -0.14 9.80 4.82
N THR A 56 -0.56 10.27 3.64
CA THR A 56 -1.22 11.59 3.50
C THR A 56 -2.51 11.72 4.33
N GLN A 57 -3.14 10.61 4.72
CA GLN A 57 -4.32 10.64 5.60
C GLN A 57 -3.96 10.76 7.09
N GLY A 58 -2.68 10.77 7.46
CA GLY A 58 -2.23 10.83 8.86
C GLY A 58 -1.93 9.46 9.49
N TRP A 59 -1.80 8.43 8.64
CA TRP A 59 -1.25 7.14 9.04
C TRP A 59 0.28 7.15 8.92
N ARG A 60 0.94 6.25 9.65
CA ARG A 60 2.37 6.00 9.55
C ARG A 60 2.61 4.51 9.40
N LEU A 61 3.44 4.13 8.42
CA LEU A 61 3.79 2.72 8.23
C LEU A 61 4.55 2.19 9.46
N ASP A 62 4.05 1.10 10.04
CA ASP A 62 4.62 0.43 11.23
C ASP A 62 5.34 -0.86 10.83
N LYS A 63 4.68 -1.69 10.02
CA LYS A 63 5.24 -2.97 9.54
C LYS A 63 4.85 -3.24 8.10
N ALA A 64 5.75 -3.91 7.39
CA ALA A 64 5.50 -4.44 6.05
C ALA A 64 5.98 -5.90 5.99
N SER A 65 5.21 -6.74 5.32
CA SER A 65 5.59 -8.11 5.00
C SER A 65 5.32 -8.35 3.53
N PHE A 66 6.29 -8.92 2.82
CA PHE A 66 6.18 -9.22 1.40
C PHE A 66 6.07 -10.72 1.23
N LEU A 67 5.06 -11.15 0.48
CA LEU A 67 4.91 -12.53 0.05
C LEU A 67 5.19 -12.62 -1.46
N PRO A 68 5.95 -13.63 -1.89
CA PRO A 68 6.00 -13.96 -3.30
C PRO A 68 4.59 -14.36 -3.74
N GLY A 69 4.04 -13.62 -4.69
CA GLY A 69 2.75 -13.96 -5.29
C GLY A 69 2.88 -15.13 -6.26
N LYS A 70 1.76 -15.57 -6.82
CA LYS A 70 1.81 -16.49 -7.97
C LYS A 70 2.33 -15.72 -9.20
N GLY A 71 3.44 -16.18 -9.77
CA GLY A 71 4.09 -15.56 -10.93
C GLY A 71 4.90 -14.31 -10.57
N GLN A 72 4.96 -13.33 -11.47
CA GLN A 72 5.71 -12.07 -11.34
C GLN A 72 4.97 -11.02 -10.49
N ASN A 73 4.23 -11.43 -9.46
CA ASN A 73 3.42 -10.55 -8.63
C ASN A 73 3.99 -10.47 -7.22
N VAL A 74 4.15 -9.27 -6.68
CA VAL A 74 4.50 -9.06 -5.28
C VAL A 74 3.24 -8.69 -4.53
N SER A 75 2.94 -9.43 -3.46
CA SER A 75 1.90 -9.08 -2.50
C SER A 75 2.56 -8.51 -1.25
N ALA A 76 2.24 -7.27 -0.88
CA ALA A 76 2.70 -6.69 0.38
C ALA A 76 1.53 -6.52 1.34
N PHE A 77 1.73 -6.96 2.58
CA PHE A 77 0.85 -6.70 3.70
C PHE A 77 1.46 -5.57 4.51
N LEU A 78 0.73 -4.48 4.61
CA LEU A 78 1.17 -3.25 5.25
C LEU A 78 0.30 -3.00 6.47
N ILE A 79 0.95 -2.68 7.58
CA ILE A 79 0.31 -2.31 8.84
C ILE A 79 0.72 -0.87 9.13
N PHE A 80 -0.28 -0.03 9.29
CA PHE A 80 -0.14 1.37 9.64
C PHE A 80 -0.71 1.63 11.03
N ARG A 81 -0.09 2.57 11.74
CA ARG A 81 -0.58 3.11 13.01
C ARG A 81 -0.81 4.61 12.87
N ARG A 82 -1.58 5.19 13.80
CA ARG A 82 -1.77 6.64 13.85
C ARG A 82 -0.40 7.32 13.90
N GLY A 83 -0.11 8.17 12.91
CA GLY A 83 0.95 9.15 13.03
C GLY A 83 0.55 10.14 14.11
N VAL A 84 1.45 10.39 15.07
CA VAL A 84 1.27 11.42 16.10
C VAL A 84 1.57 12.77 15.48
#